data_AF-A0A2G8MRB0-F1
#
_entry.id   AF-A0A2G8MRB0-F1
#
_cell.length_a   1.000
_cell.length_b   1.000
_cell.length_c   1.000
_cell.angle_alpha   90.00
_cell.angle_beta   90.00
_cell.angle_gamma   90.00
#
_symmetry.space_group_name_H-M   'P 1'
#
loop_
_entity.id
_entity.type
_entity.pdbx_description
1 polymer ?
#
loop_
_entity_poly.entity_id
_entity_poly.type
_entity_poly.pdbx_seq_one_letter_code
_entity_poly.pdbx_strand_id
1 'polypeptide(L)'
;MKTHFAPFTDLEDLEQAPCGTWLGESSELSGDWAMVDCRLCRKRKSKITKAAAAEERAIVEQMGEMADFMRTEVSALQENICTPTL
;
A
#
# COMPACT_ATOMS: atom_id res chain seq x y z
N MET A 1 11.13 10.41 -4.60
CA MET A 1 12.15 9.36 -4.36
C MET A 1 13.38 9.64 -5.24
N LYS A 2 14.62 9.33 -4.79
CA LYS A 2 15.73 9.15 -5.75
C LYS A 2 15.51 7.78 -6.38
N THR A 3 15.05 7.77 -7.62
CA THR A 3 14.78 6.56 -8.39
C THR A 3 16.04 5.71 -8.50
N HIS A 4 15.89 4.39 -8.34
CA HIS A 4 16.95 3.46 -8.69
C HIS A 4 17.23 3.60 -10.19
N PHE A 5 18.50 3.67 -10.58
CA PHE A 5 18.86 3.74 -11.98
C PHE A 5 18.49 2.40 -12.65
N ALA A 6 17.48 2.42 -13.51
CA ALA A 6 16.97 1.27 -14.26
C ALA A 6 16.82 1.67 -15.74
N PRO A 7 17.86 1.48 -16.57
CA PRO A 7 17.91 2.04 -17.92
C PRO A 7 17.04 1.30 -18.96
N PHE A 8 16.45 0.14 -18.63
CA PHE A 8 15.83 -0.74 -19.63
C PHE A 8 14.46 -1.33 -19.25
N THR A 9 13.80 -0.82 -18.20
CA THR A 9 12.49 -1.35 -17.76
C THR A 9 11.51 -0.21 -17.59
N ASP A 10 10.28 -0.42 -18.06
CA ASP A 10 9.15 0.38 -17.61
C ASP A 10 9.01 0.16 -16.10
N LEU A 11 9.21 1.23 -15.33
CA LEU A 11 9.38 1.17 -13.89
C LEU A 11 8.05 0.94 -13.15
N GLU A 12 6.92 1.08 -13.86
CA GLU A 12 5.59 0.98 -13.27
C GLU A 12 5.13 -0.47 -13.04
N ASP A 13 5.67 -1.43 -13.81
CA ASP A 13 5.34 -2.85 -13.67
C ASP A 13 6.30 -3.63 -12.75
N LEU A 14 7.36 -2.98 -12.24
CA LEU A 14 8.45 -3.66 -11.54
C LEU A 14 8.31 -3.54 -10.02
N GLU A 15 7.69 -4.56 -9.41
CA GLU A 15 7.50 -4.63 -7.97
C GLU A 15 8.83 -4.75 -7.18
N GLN A 16 9.83 -5.39 -7.80
CA GLN A 16 11.17 -5.53 -7.24
C GLN A 16 12.18 -4.70 -8.02
N ALA A 17 12.84 -3.77 -7.35
CA ALA A 17 13.90 -2.98 -7.97
C ALA A 17 15.11 -3.87 -8.35
N PRO A 18 15.90 -3.48 -9.37
CA PRO A 18 17.09 -4.23 -9.80
C PRO A 18 18.12 -4.50 -8.69
N CYS A 19 18.14 -3.66 -7.65
CA CYS A 19 19.03 -3.83 -6.49
C CYS A 19 18.52 -4.83 -5.44
N GLY A 20 17.47 -5.59 -5.76
CA GLY A 20 16.86 -6.60 -4.90
C GLY A 20 15.83 -6.07 -3.91
N THR A 21 15.71 -4.75 -3.71
CA THR A 21 14.65 -4.21 -2.84
C THR A 21 13.29 -4.46 -3.45
N TRP A 22 12.40 -5.07 -2.67
CA TRP A 22 11.05 -5.41 -3.07
C TRP A 22 10.08 -4.65 -2.18
N LEU A 23 9.24 -3.80 -2.79
CA LEU A 23 8.24 -2.99 -2.11
C LEU A 23 6.97 -2.98 -2.97
N GLY A 24 6.09 -3.94 -2.73
CA GLY A 24 4.77 -4.03 -3.35
C GLY A 24 3.90 -5.07 -2.65
N GLU A 25 2.67 -5.27 -3.15
CA GLU A 25 1.67 -6.14 -2.52
C GLU A 25 2.17 -7.58 -2.31
N SER A 26 2.87 -8.14 -3.29
CA SER A 26 3.41 -9.51 -3.22
C SER A 26 4.58 -9.63 -2.24
N SER A 27 5.19 -8.52 -1.83
CA SER A 27 6.31 -8.52 -0.90
C SER A 27 5.90 -8.72 0.56
N GLU A 28 4.65 -8.43 0.92
CA GLU A 28 4.10 -8.47 2.30
C GLU A 28 5.01 -7.84 3.38
N LEU A 29 5.81 -6.84 3.01
CA LEU A 29 6.90 -6.29 3.85
C LEU A 29 7.95 -7.32 4.33
N SER A 30 7.88 -8.57 3.87
CA SER A 30 8.77 -9.67 4.23
C SER A 30 10.03 -9.72 3.35
N GLY A 31 10.20 -8.74 2.46
CA GLY A 31 11.24 -8.72 1.44
C GLY A 31 12.59 -9.23 1.94
N ASP A 32 13.16 -10.22 1.25
CA ASP A 32 14.41 -10.84 1.63
C ASP A 32 15.59 -9.86 1.46
N TRP A 33 15.92 -9.20 2.58
CA TRP A 33 17.02 -8.25 2.64
C TRP A 33 18.39 -8.87 2.39
N ALA A 34 18.53 -10.21 2.37
CA ALA A 34 19.77 -10.87 2.03
C ALA A 34 20.17 -10.61 0.57
N MET A 35 19.19 -10.50 -0.32
CA MET A 35 19.38 -10.31 -1.76
C MET A 35 19.52 -8.83 -2.16
N VAL A 36 19.32 -7.89 -1.24
CA VAL A 36 19.47 -6.46 -1.51
C VAL A 36 20.96 -6.11 -1.56
N ASP A 37 21.46 -5.66 -2.71
CA ASP A 37 22.88 -5.30 -2.88
C ASP A 37 23.16 -3.79 -2.76
N CYS A 38 22.11 -2.95 -2.80
CA CYS A 38 22.28 -1.51 -2.68
C CYS A 38 22.69 -1.09 -1.26
N ARG A 39 23.88 -0.51 -1.14
CA ARG A 39 24.41 0.00 0.13
C ARG A 39 23.51 1.06 0.78
N LEU A 40 22.84 1.90 -0.02
CA LEU A 40 21.93 2.91 0.50
C LEU A 40 20.66 2.27 1.07
N CYS A 41 20.09 1.28 0.37
CA CYS A 41 18.93 0.53 0.84
C CYS A 41 19.24 -0.24 2.11
N ARG A 42 20.39 -0.93 2.19
CA ARG A 42 20.84 -1.59 3.42
C ARG A 42 20.95 -0.63 4.60
N LYS A 43 21.58 0.55 4.40
CA LYS A 43 21.68 1.59 5.44
C LYS A 43 20.32 2.14 5.86
N ARG A 44 19.35 2.20 4.95
CA ARG A 44 18.02 2.74 5.18
C ARG A 44 16.96 1.69 5.47
N LYS A 45 17.32 0.40 5.59
CA LYS A 45 16.40 -0.73 5.79
C LYS A 45 15.32 -0.40 6.82
N SER A 46 15.72 -0.04 8.03
CA SER A 46 14.76 0.29 9.11
C SER A 46 13.80 1.42 8.73
N LYS A 47 14.30 2.46 8.06
CA LYS A 47 13.46 3.59 7.62
C LYS A 47 12.50 3.18 6.51
N ILE A 48 12.97 2.39 5.54
CA ILE A 48 12.17 1.90 4.42
C ILE A 48 11.04 0.99 4.93
N THR A 49 11.38 -0.02 5.75
CA THR A 49 10.39 -0.93 6.33
C THR A 49 9.35 -0.19 7.18
N LYS A 50 9.77 0.79 7.99
CA LYS A 50 8.84 1.61 8.78
C LYS A 50 7.92 2.47 7.93
N ALA A 51 8.45 3.06 6.85
CA ALA A 51 7.66 3.89 5.95
C ALA A 51 6.59 3.04 5.23
N ALA A 52 6.99 1.90 4.68
CA ALA A 52 6.06 0.99 4.00
C ALA A 52 4.96 0.46 4.95
N ALA A 53 5.33 0.05 6.17
CA ALA A 53 4.35 -0.36 7.19
C ALA A 53 3.44 0.78 7.68
N ALA A 54 3.86 2.04 7.59
CA ALA A 54 3.01 3.18 7.90
C ALA A 54 2.02 3.45 6.77
N GLU A 55 2.47 3.34 5.53
CA GLU A 55 1.65 3.50 4.33
C GLU A 55 0.55 2.43 4.24
N GLU A 56 0.90 1.15 4.43
CA GLU A 56 -0.10 0.06 4.45
C GLU A 56 -1.17 0.28 5.52
N ARG A 57 -0.77 0.72 6.73
CA ARG A 57 -1.74 1.03 7.79
C ARG A 57 -2.67 2.17 7.42
N ALA A 58 -2.15 3.21 6.79
CA ALA A 58 -2.97 4.33 6.32
C ALA A 58 -3.96 3.90 5.23
N ILE A 59 -3.54 3.02 4.32
CA ILE A 59 -4.41 2.45 3.28
C ILE A 59 -5.54 1.65 3.92
N VAL A 60 -5.22 0.75 4.86
CA VAL A 60 -6.21 -0.08 5.57
C VAL A 60 -7.19 0.79 6.37
N GLU A 61 -6.70 1.85 7.03
CA GLU A 61 -7.53 2.81 7.76
C GLU A 61 -8.52 3.51 6.82
N GLN A 62 -8.05 4.06 5.69
CA GLN A 62 -8.92 4.68 4.69
C GLN A 62 -9.94 3.70 4.09
N MET A 63 -9.53 2.45 3.83
CA MET A 63 -10.45 1.42 3.35
C MET A 63 -11.53 1.10 4.40
N GLY A 64 -11.17 1.09 5.69
CA GLY A 64 -12.09 0.92 6.80
C GLY A 64 -13.10 2.06 6.88
N GLU A 65 -12.64 3.31 6.82
CA GLU A 65 -13.50 4.50 6.80
C GLU A 65 -14.49 4.46 5.63
N MET A 66 -14.04 4.05 4.44
CA MET A 66 -14.90 3.88 3.28
C MET A 66 -15.94 2.77 3.50
N ALA A 67 -15.56 1.64 4.10
CA ALA A 67 -16.50 0.57 4.43
C ALA A 67 -17.56 1.01 5.46
N ASP A 68 -17.17 1.83 6.44
CA ASP A 68 -18.09 2.42 7.41
C ASP A 68 -19.08 3.36 6.74
N PHE A 69 -18.59 4.27 5.89
CA PHE A 69 -19.43 5.17 5.11
C PHE A 69 -20.45 4.41 4.25
N MET A 70 -20.01 3.37 3.53
CA MET A 70 -20.92 2.56 2.70
C MET A 70 -21.99 1.86 3.53
N ARG A 71 -21.64 1.37 4.74
CA ARG A 71 -22.63 0.78 5.66
C ARG A 71 -23.65 1.80 6.15
N THR A 72 -23.22 3.01 6.48
CA THR A 72 -24.13 4.09 6.91
C THR A 72 -25.05 4.55 5.78
N GLU A 73 -24.53 4.71 4.55
CA GLU A 73 -25.33 5.09 3.38
C GLU A 73 -26.35 4.02 3.00
N VAL A 74 -25.97 2.74 3.03
CA VAL A 74 -26.90 1.62 2.79
C VAL A 74 -28.00 1.57 3.85
N SER A 75 -27.66 1.85 5.11
CA SER A 75 -28.63 1.90 6.20
C SER A 75 -29.61 3.06 6.04
N ALA A 76 -29.12 4.25 5.65
CA ALA A 76 -29.95 5.42 5.35
C ALA A 76 -30.84 5.23 4.10
N LEU A 77 -30.39 4.47 3.10
CA LEU A 77 -31.21 4.10 1.95
C LEU A 77 -32.35 3.13 2.33
N GLN A 78 -32.10 2.21 3.26
CA GLN A 78 -33.12 1.28 3.77
C GLN A 78 -34.20 1.97 4.59
N GLU A 79 -33.87 2.99 5.39
CA GLU A 79 -34.86 3.76 6.15
C GLU A 79 -35.86 4.47 5.23
N ASN A 80 -35.40 5.04 4.10
CA ASN A 80 -36.26 5.72 3.13
C ASN A 80 -37.16 4.78 2.29
N ILE A 81 -36.84 3.49 2.20
CA ILE A 81 -37.69 2.50 1.52
C ILE A 81 -38.80 1.99 2.47
N CYS A 82 -38.58 2.03 3.78
CA CYS A 82 -39.48 1.45 4.77
C CYS A 82 -40.51 2.43 5.36
N THR A 83 -40.36 3.74 5.11
CA THR A 83 -41.42 4.73 5.36
C THR A 83 -42.10 5.11 4.04
N PRO A 84 -43.30 4.56 3.75
CA PRO A 84 -44.09 5.10 2.64
C PRO A 84 -44.47 6.54 3.00
N THR A 85 -44.04 7.49 2.19
CA THR A 85 -44.46 8.88 2.26
C THR A 85 -45.99 8.91 2.16
N LEU A 86 -46.68 9.26 3.25
CA LEU A 86 -48.10 9.57 3.29
C LEU A 86 -48.35 10.99 2.78
#